data_AF-A0A7K2J989-F1
#
_entry.id   AF-A0A7K2J989-F1
#
_cell.length_a   1.000
_cell.length_b   1.000
_cell.length_c   1.000
_cell.angle_alpha   90.00
_cell.angle_beta   90.00
_cell.angle_gamma   90.00
#
_symmetry.space_group_name_H-M   'P 1'
#
loop_
_entity.id
_entity.type
_entity.pdbx_description
1 polymer ?
#
loop_
_entity_poly.entity_id
_entity_poly.type
_entity_poly.pdbx_seq_one_letter_code
_entity_poly.pdbx_strand_id
1 'polypeptide(L)'
;MATQHTSSALQPPVLSPTYPMANPGYGKRTAPDQLPRTRTDFTLLPTRERYVAGFIDHLPEGASMSVKQLAKQLPLYGQQAISSALT
;
A
#
# COMPACT_ATOMS: atom_id res chain seq x y z
N MET A 1 -37.37 18.83 3.26
CA MET A 1 -36.21 19.07 2.39
C MET A 1 -35.01 18.40 3.03
N ALA A 2 -34.63 17.21 2.57
CA ALA A 2 -33.57 16.39 3.16
C ALA A 2 -32.34 16.41 2.25
N THR A 3 -31.23 16.99 2.72
CA THR A 3 -29.91 16.87 2.11
C THR A 3 -28.86 16.58 3.18
N GLN A 4 -28.52 15.29 3.23
CA GLN A 4 -27.25 14.64 3.56
C GLN A 4 -26.05 15.54 3.89
N HIS A 5 -25.33 15.19 4.96
CA HIS A 5 -23.87 14.94 4.94
C HIS A 5 -23.42 14.43 6.32
N THR A 6 -23.58 13.14 6.59
CA THR A 6 -22.89 12.50 7.70
C THR A 6 -21.46 12.22 7.26
N SER A 7 -20.55 13.16 7.51
CA SER A 7 -19.11 12.92 7.43
C SER A 7 -18.76 11.82 8.43
N SER A 8 -18.70 10.58 7.94
CA SER A 8 -18.09 9.48 8.66
C SER A 8 -16.58 9.73 8.63
N ALA A 9 -16.07 10.48 9.60
CA ALA A 9 -14.64 10.54 9.85
C ALA A 9 -14.20 9.13 10.24
N LEU A 10 -13.76 8.36 9.24
CA LEU A 10 -13.18 7.05 9.41
C LEU A 10 -12.06 7.19 10.44
N GLN A 11 -12.28 6.57 11.59
CA GLN A 11 -11.27 6.42 12.63
C GLN A 11 -10.06 5.77 11.96
N PRO A 12 -8.85 6.37 12.01
CA PRO A 12 -7.67 5.66 11.52
C PRO A 12 -7.51 4.40 12.38
N PRO A 13 -7.25 3.23 11.77
CA PRO A 13 -6.96 2.05 12.55
C PRO A 13 -5.70 2.35 13.39
N VAL A 14 -5.84 2.25 14.71
CA VAL A 14 -4.75 2.22 15.68
C VAL A 14 -3.93 0.95 15.42
N LEU A 15 -3.06 1.01 14.43
CA LEU A 15 -2.03 0.02 14.19
C LEU A 15 -0.70 0.73 14.40
N SER A 16 -0.05 0.42 15.51
CA SER A 16 1.31 0.80 15.85
C SER A 16 2.19 0.65 14.61
N PRO A 17 2.63 1.73 13.95
CA PRO A 17 3.02 1.56 12.57
C PRO A 17 4.49 1.13 12.57
N THR A 18 4.71 -0.15 12.25
CA THR A 18 6.03 -0.72 11.91
C THR A 18 6.65 -0.01 10.69
N TYR A 19 5.90 0.87 10.02
CA TYR A 19 6.25 1.60 8.80
C TYR A 19 5.97 3.10 8.95
N PRO A 20 6.71 3.99 8.29
CA PRO A 20 6.41 5.42 8.36
C PRO A 20 5.04 5.73 7.73
N MET A 21 4.18 6.40 8.49
CA MET A 21 2.92 6.93 7.99
C MET A 21 3.18 8.18 7.16
N ALA A 22 2.45 8.33 6.05
CA ALA A 22 2.48 9.53 5.25
C ALA A 22 1.73 10.67 5.94
N ASN A 23 1.98 11.90 5.51
CA ASN A 23 1.18 13.04 5.93
C ASN A 23 -0.30 12.84 5.55
N PRO A 24 -1.25 13.38 6.33
CA PRO A 24 -2.67 13.34 5.98
C PRO A 24 -2.90 13.83 4.56
N GLY A 25 -3.54 13.01 3.74
CA GLY A 25 -3.75 13.30 2.32
C GLY A 25 -2.67 12.74 1.37
N TYR A 26 -1.63 12.10 1.88
CA TYR A 26 -0.60 11.40 1.10
C TYR A 26 -0.53 9.92 1.52
N GLY A 27 0.21 9.10 0.77
CA GLY A 27 0.36 7.67 1.04
C GLY A 27 -0.67 6.80 0.32
N LYS A 28 -0.64 5.50 0.61
CA LYS A 28 -1.52 4.52 -0.01
C LYS A 28 -2.99 4.83 0.33
N ARG A 29 -3.79 5.17 -0.69
CA ARG A 29 -5.24 5.39 -0.57
C ARG A 29 -5.97 4.17 -1.10
N THR A 30 -6.88 3.61 -0.31
CA THR A 30 -7.83 2.61 -0.82
C THR A 30 -8.98 3.37 -1.46
N ALA A 31 -9.37 3.01 -2.68
CA ALA A 31 -10.54 3.63 -3.29
C ALA A 31 -11.82 3.14 -2.57
N PRO A 32 -12.83 4.00 -2.35
CA PRO A 32 -14.06 3.60 -1.65
C PRO A 32 -14.84 2.48 -2.36
N ASP A 33 -14.61 2.28 -3.65
CA ASP A 33 -15.20 1.20 -4.46
C ASP A 33 -14.20 0.06 -4.76
N GLN A 34 -13.06 0.04 -4.06
CA GLN A 34 -12.03 -0.96 -4.32
C GLN A 34 -12.52 -2.34 -3.88
N LEU A 35 -12.57 -3.26 -4.84
CA LEU A 35 -12.90 -4.66 -4.58
C LEU A 35 -11.98 -5.27 -3.51
N PRO A 36 -12.45 -6.29 -2.77
CA PRO A 36 -11.63 -7.02 -1.83
C PRO A 36 -10.35 -7.50 -2.51
N ARG A 37 -9.20 -7.17 -1.91
CA ARG A 37 -7.89 -7.54 -2.46
C ARG A 37 -7.76 -9.05 -2.49
N THR A 38 -7.45 -9.59 -3.66
CA THR A 38 -7.28 -11.03 -3.85
C THR A 38 -5.81 -11.35 -4.01
N ARG A 39 -5.37 -12.46 -3.42
CA ARG A 39 -4.00 -12.97 -3.60
C ARG A 39 -3.65 -13.25 -5.07
N THR A 40 -4.68 -13.37 -5.91
CA THR A 40 -4.60 -13.59 -7.35
C THR A 40 -4.34 -12.34 -8.17
N ASP A 41 -4.57 -11.13 -7.63
CA ASP A 41 -4.41 -9.88 -8.39
C ASP A 41 -3.00 -9.73 -9.00
N PHE A 42 -1.98 -10.29 -8.35
CA PHE A 42 -0.59 -10.23 -8.79
C PHE A 42 -0.08 -11.56 -9.39
N THR A 43 -0.96 -12.52 -9.68
CA THR A 43 -0.54 -13.82 -10.24
C THR A 43 -0.08 -13.72 -11.69
N LEU A 44 -0.52 -12.71 -12.43
CA LEU A 44 -0.07 -12.47 -13.80
C LEU A 44 1.31 -11.80 -13.85
N LEU A 45 1.80 -11.28 -12.72
CA LEU A 45 3.11 -10.65 -12.65
C LEU A 45 4.24 -11.68 -12.52
N PRO A 46 5.41 -11.42 -13.14
CA PRO A 46 6.67 -12.05 -12.81
C PRO A 46 6.90 -12.16 -11.30
N THR A 47 7.57 -13.22 -10.86
CA THR A 47 7.82 -13.54 -9.44
C THR A 47 8.31 -12.33 -8.64
N ARG A 48 9.25 -11.56 -9.19
CA ARG A 48 9.81 -10.36 -8.54
C ARG A 48 8.75 -9.29 -8.27
N GLU A 49 7.98 -8.91 -9.29
CA GLU A 49 6.93 -7.90 -9.16
C GLU A 49 5.80 -8.39 -8.27
N ARG A 50 5.45 -9.67 -8.32
CA ARG A 50 4.47 -10.28 -7.40
C ARG A 50 4.91 -10.14 -5.93
N TYR A 51 6.19 -10.37 -5.62
CA TYR A 51 6.70 -10.20 -4.25
C TYR A 51 6.64 -8.74 -3.79
N VAL A 52 7.05 -7.80 -4.65
CA VAL A 52 7.00 -6.36 -4.38
C VAL A 52 5.56 -5.90 -4.19
N ALA A 53 4.66 -6.28 -5.09
CA ALA A 53 3.26 -5.89 -5.08
C ALA A 53 2.51 -6.48 -3.87
N GLY A 54 2.75 -7.76 -3.52
CA GLY A 54 2.19 -8.35 -2.31
C GLY A 54 2.63 -7.62 -1.04
N PHE A 55 3.90 -7.22 -0.95
CA PHE A 55 4.39 -6.45 0.18
C PHE A 55 3.72 -5.07 0.27
N ILE A 56 3.60 -4.35 -0.85
CA ILE A 56 2.91 -3.06 -0.92
C ILE A 56 1.42 -3.23 -0.61
N ASP A 57 0.80 -4.31 -1.04
CA ASP A 57 -0.61 -4.59 -0.78
C ASP A 57 -0.89 -4.82 0.72
N HIS A 58 0.05 -5.40 1.45
CA HIS A 58 -0.04 -5.52 2.90
C HIS A 58 0.22 -4.21 3.66
N LEU A 59 0.72 -3.15 3.02
CA LEU A 59 0.92 -1.86 3.69
C LEU A 59 -0.42 -1.28 4.17
N PRO A 60 -0.48 -0.71 5.39
CA PRO A 60 -1.69 -0.09 5.89
C PRO A 60 -2.07 1.14 5.05
N GLU A 61 -3.34 1.50 5.10
CA GLU A 61 -3.83 2.73 4.47
C GLU A 61 -3.11 3.94 5.07
N GLY A 62 -2.74 4.89 4.22
CA GLY A 62 -1.95 6.06 4.62
C GLY A 62 -0.46 5.77 4.87
N ALA A 63 0.01 4.53 4.71
CA ALA A 63 1.44 4.25 4.76
C ALA A 63 2.16 4.85 3.54
N SER A 64 3.37 5.38 3.78
CA SER A 64 4.32 5.73 2.73
C SER A 64 5.57 4.89 2.90
N MET A 65 6.04 4.26 1.84
CA MET A 65 7.30 3.53 1.87
C MET A 65 8.10 3.80 0.61
N SER A 66 9.35 4.22 0.79
CA SER A 66 10.26 4.44 -0.33
C SER A 66 10.82 3.13 -0.87
N VAL A 67 11.25 3.11 -2.13
CA VAL A 67 11.95 1.98 -2.77
C VAL A 67 13.14 1.50 -1.92
N LYS A 68 13.90 2.44 -1.32
CA LYS A 68 15.02 2.14 -0.42
C LYS A 68 14.58 1.35 0.82
N GLN A 69 13.43 1.68 1.39
CA GLN A 69 12.90 0.95 2.55
C GLN A 69 12.33 -0.40 2.14
N LEU A 70 11.66 -0.49 0.99
CA LEU A 70 11.21 -1.76 0.45
C LEU A 70 12.40 -2.72 0.23
N ALA A 71 13.52 -2.22 -0.29
CA ALA A 71 14.75 -3.00 -0.48
C ALA A 71 15.36 -3.51 0.82
N LYS A 72 15.18 -2.77 1.93
CA LYS A 72 15.60 -3.26 3.24
C LYS A 72 14.72 -4.38 3.77
N GLN A 73 13.43 -4.37 3.44
CA GLN A 73 12.47 -5.39 3.87
C GLN A 73 12.46 -6.62 2.94
N LEU A 74 12.88 -6.45 1.69
CA LEU A 74 13.00 -7.50 0.67
C LEU A 74 14.49 -7.74 0.35
N PRO A 75 15.28 -8.34 1.26
CA PRO A 75 16.72 -8.53 1.06
C PRO A 75 17.04 -9.45 -0.14
N LEU A 76 16.05 -10.18 -0.65
CA LEU A 76 16.14 -10.98 -1.87
C LEU A 76 16.34 -10.14 -3.13
N TYR A 77 15.97 -8.84 -3.12
CA TYR A 77 16.04 -7.96 -4.28
C TYR A 77 16.69 -6.62 -3.93
N GLY A 78 17.72 -6.23 -4.68
CA GLY A 78 18.37 -4.93 -4.50
C GLY A 78 17.46 -3.74 -4.85
N GLN A 79 17.86 -2.53 -4.43
CA GLN A 79 17.08 -1.31 -4.68
C GLN A 79 16.73 -1.08 -6.16
N GLN A 80 17.65 -1.40 -7.08
CA GLN A 80 17.43 -1.30 -8.54
C GLN A 80 16.39 -2.30 -9.05
N ALA A 81 16.39 -3.53 -8.52
CA ALA A 81 15.42 -4.55 -8.88
C ALA A 81 14.00 -4.16 -8.43
N ILE A 82 13.88 -3.46 -7.30
CA ILE A 82 12.59 -2.95 -6.83
C ILE A 82 12.17 -1.70 -7.60
N SER A 83 13.09 -0.78 -7.90
CA SER A 83 12.78 0.40 -8.69
C SER A 83 12.25 0.04 -10.08
N SER A 84 12.87 -0.96 -10.72
CA SER A 84 12.42 -1.48 -12.03
C SER A 84 11.11 -2.27 -11.97
N ALA A 85 10.69 -2.76 -10.80
CA ALA A 85 9.39 -3.40 -10.62
C ALA A 85 8.23 -2.39 -10.44
N LEU A 86 8.56 -1.10 -10.24
CA LEU A 86 7.61 -0.02 -9.95
C LEU A 86 7.58 1.08 -11.03
N THR A 87 8.39 0.94 -12.08
CA THR A 87 8.47 1.85 -13.23
C THR A 87 7.77 1.22 -14.41
#